data_AF-A0A813HYP1-F1
#
_entry.id   AF-A0A813HYP1-F1
#
_cell.length_a   1.000
_cell.length_b   1.000
_cell.length_c   1.000
_cell.angle_alpha   90.00
_cell.angle_beta   90.00
_cell.angle_gamma   90.00
#
_symmetry.space_group_name_H-M   'P 1'
#
loop_
_entity.id
_entity.type
_entity.pdbx_description
1 polymer ?
#
loop_
_entity_poly.entity_id
_entity_poly.type
_entity_poly.pdbx_seq_one_letter_code
_entity_poly.pdbx_strand_id
1 'polypeptide(L)'
;MHWGILFYTDDGGALYLLQDGGTLLTGSWRVDKQLQLWDFRSEKLLENVPWRTGVSLAQPCMVYAAQFSKDEGSTMIAAGGSGANEAKVFDRSSPPPGGPAAFGMASGLSRACYSVDFSNASNALAVAGGDGFVRVLNIHMP
;
A
#
# COMPACT_ATOMS: atom_id res chain seq x y z
N MET A 1 18.78 -1.21 -1.60
CA MET A 1 18.41 -2.24 -0.58
C MET A 1 17.20 -1.73 0.15
N HIS A 2 16.02 -2.31 -0.11
CA HIS A 2 14.84 -2.07 0.73
C HIS A 2 14.83 -3.13 1.83
N TRP A 3 14.97 -2.70 3.08
CA TRP A 3 14.74 -3.56 4.23
C TRP A 3 13.32 -3.31 4.72
N GLY A 4 12.54 -4.38 4.86
CA GLY A 4 11.20 -4.35 5.46
C GLY A 4 11.26 -4.91 6.86
N ILE A 5 10.80 -4.14 7.86
CA ILE A 5 10.54 -4.70 9.20
C ILE A 5 9.03 -4.74 9.38
N LEU A 6 8.54 -5.92 9.74
CA LEU A 6 7.15 -6.15 10.12
C LEU A 6 7.05 -6.02 11.64
N PHE A 7 6.30 -5.04 12.12
CA PHE A 7 5.87 -4.99 13.51
C PHE A 7 4.40 -5.39 13.59
N TYR A 8 4.09 -6.30 14.49
CA TYR A 8 2.73 -6.56 14.93
C TYR A 8 2.48 -5.72 16.18
N THR A 9 1.42 -4.92 16.17
CA THR A 9 0.91 -4.28 17.39
C THR A 9 -0.16 -5.16 18.04
N ASP A 10 -0.29 -5.04 19.35
CA ASP A 10 -1.11 -5.87 20.23
C ASP A 10 -2.62 -5.80 19.91
N ASP A 11 -3.04 -4.81 19.12
CA ASP A 11 -4.38 -4.61 18.56
C ASP A 11 -4.58 -5.25 17.16
N GLY A 12 -3.60 -6.03 16.67
CA GLY A 12 -3.66 -6.71 15.37
C GLY A 12 -3.25 -5.85 14.18
N GLY A 13 -2.66 -4.67 14.42
CA GLY A 13 -2.07 -3.82 13.38
C GLY A 13 -0.81 -4.45 12.79
N ALA A 14 -0.77 -4.61 11.46
CA ALA A 14 0.45 -4.92 10.74
C ALA A 14 1.09 -3.60 10.30
N LEU A 15 2.20 -3.21 10.94
CA LEU A 15 3.03 -2.07 10.56
C LEU A 15 4.15 -2.58 9.67
N TYR A 16 4.09 -2.24 8.39
CA TYR A 16 5.21 -2.39 7.47
C TYR A 16 6.04 -1.11 7.57
N LEU A 17 7.34 -1.23 7.77
CA LEU A 17 8.29 -0.13 7.56
C LEU A 17 9.12 -0.44 6.34
N LEU A 18 8.99 0.39 5.32
CA LEU A 18 9.87 0.36 4.16
C LEU A 18 10.47 1.75 4.02
N GLN A 19 11.75 1.81 3.69
CA GLN A 19 12.44 3.06 3.46
C GLN A 19 12.81 3.17 1.99
N ASP A 20 12.41 4.27 1.37
CA ASP A 20 12.89 4.71 0.07
C ASP A 20 13.35 6.17 0.17
N GLY A 21 14.60 6.46 -0.18
CA GLY A 21 15.11 7.84 -0.26
C GLY A 21 15.02 8.70 1.02
N GLY A 22 14.62 8.14 2.16
CA GLY A 22 14.35 8.89 3.41
C GLY A 22 12.88 8.98 3.80
N THR A 23 11.96 8.40 3.02
CA THR A 23 10.54 8.28 3.35
C THR A 23 10.23 6.91 3.93
N LEU A 24 9.43 6.87 4.99
CA LEU A 24 8.80 5.65 5.52
C LEU A 24 7.37 5.51 4.99
N LEU A 25 6.99 4.30 4.59
CA LEU A 25 5.59 3.90 4.36
C LEU A 25 5.11 3.06 5.52
N THR A 26 3.95 3.39 6.09
CA THR A 26 3.30 2.60 7.16
C THR A 26 1.91 2.16 6.74
N GLY A 27 1.64 0.86 6.80
CA GLY A 27 0.30 0.28 6.77
C GLY A 27 -0.23 0.06 8.19
N SER A 28 -1.55 0.06 8.38
CA SER A 28 -2.17 -0.29 9.67
C SER A 28 -3.56 -0.89 9.49
N TRP A 29 -3.95 -1.75 10.45
CA TRP A 29 -5.29 -2.33 10.50
C TRP A 29 -6.29 -1.32 11.11
N ARG A 30 -6.51 -0.21 10.41
CA ARG A 30 -7.43 0.87 10.80
C ARG A 30 -8.42 1.15 9.67
N VAL A 31 -9.57 1.71 10.01
CA VAL A 31 -10.62 2.06 9.04
C VAL A 31 -10.36 3.38 8.31
N ASP A 32 -9.56 4.26 8.92
CA ASP A 32 -9.14 5.56 8.38
C ASP A 32 -7.64 5.76 8.62
N LYS A 33 -7.00 6.56 7.76
CA LYS A 33 -5.55 6.85 7.78
C LYS A 33 -4.72 5.57 7.88
N GLN A 34 -5.17 4.52 7.19
CA GLN A 34 -4.58 3.19 7.23
C GLN A 34 -3.22 3.10 6.55
N LEU A 35 -2.90 4.06 5.67
CA LEU A 35 -1.66 4.11 4.91
C LEU A 35 -1.09 5.53 5.03
N GLN A 36 0.15 5.67 5.49
CA GLN A 36 0.76 6.97 5.79
C GLN A 36 2.22 7.00 5.33
N LEU A 37 2.66 8.19 4.91
CA LEU A 37 4.03 8.50 4.55
C LEU A 37 4.66 9.38 5.62
N TRP A 38 5.89 9.09 6.00
CA TRP A 38 6.63 9.83 7.03
C TRP A 38 8.02 10.17 6.55
N ASP A 39 8.57 11.27 7.05
CA ASP A 39 9.99 11.55 6.91
C ASP A 39 10.75 10.73 7.97
N PHE A 40 11.66 9.87 7.51
CA PHE A 40 12.38 8.95 8.39
C PHE A 40 13.27 9.69 9.40
N ARG A 41 13.88 10.81 8.99
CA ARG A 41 14.88 11.51 9.81
C ARG A 41 14.25 12.36 10.89
N SER A 42 13.14 13.03 10.56
CA SER A 42 12.44 13.95 11.46
C SER A 42 11.25 13.33 12.15
N GLU A 43 10.87 12.11 11.78
CA GLU A 43 9.73 11.35 12.33
C GLU A 43 8.39 12.07 12.13
N LYS A 44 8.33 13.01 11.18
CA LYS A 44 7.14 13.78 10.90
C LYS A 44 6.26 13.07 9.89
N LEU A 45 4.96 13.07 10.16
CA LEU A 45 3.95 12.69 9.18
C LEU A 45 4.05 13.64 7.98
N LEU A 46 4.28 13.08 6.80
CA LEU A 46 4.23 13.82 5.54
C LEU A 46 2.79 13.87 5.04
N GLU A 47 2.20 12.69 4.81
CA GLU A 47 0.88 12.58 4.17
C GLU A 47 0.13 11.33 4.63
N ASN A 48 -1.20 11.42 4.63
CA ASN A 48 -2.06 10.23 4.67
C ASN A 48 -2.36 9.85 3.21
N VAL A 49 -2.18 8.58 2.86
CA VAL A 49 -2.54 8.07 1.53
C VAL A 49 -4.02 7.69 1.57
N PRO A 50 -4.90 8.42 0.88
CA PRO A 50 -6.33 8.15 0.89
C PRO A 50 -6.62 6.81 0.20
N TRP A 51 -7.11 5.82 0.94
CA TRP A 51 -7.57 4.56 0.34
C TRP A 51 -8.76 4.75 -0.61
N ARG A 52 -9.53 5.83 -0.38
CA ARG A 52 -10.76 6.16 -1.08
C ARG A 52 -10.71 7.60 -1.55
N THR A 53 -11.20 7.82 -2.76
CA THR A 53 -11.51 9.14 -3.27
C THR A 53 -13.04 9.33 -3.18
N GLY A 54 -13.48 10.36 -2.45
CA GLY A 54 -14.90 10.69 -2.30
C GLY A 54 -15.71 9.82 -1.32
N VAL A 55 -17.03 10.01 -1.31
CA VAL A 55 -17.98 9.32 -0.41
C VAL A 55 -18.37 7.98 -1.00
N SER A 56 -17.57 6.94 -0.75
CA SER A 56 -17.91 5.56 -1.10
C SER A 56 -18.56 4.84 0.09
N LEU A 57 -19.73 4.24 -0.14
CA LEU A 57 -20.44 3.39 0.85
C LEU A 57 -19.85 1.97 0.96
N ALA A 58 -18.78 1.65 0.22
CA ALA A 58 -18.12 0.36 0.30
C ALA A 58 -17.53 0.11 1.71
N GLN A 59 -17.15 -1.13 2.03
CA GLN A 59 -16.48 -1.51 3.29
C GLN A 59 -15.01 -1.05 3.30
N PRO A 60 -14.47 -0.48 4.40
CA PRO A 60 -13.09 0.02 4.46
C PRO A 60 -12.10 -1.11 4.27
N CYS A 61 -10.91 -0.80 3.72
CA CYS A 61 -9.82 -1.75 3.67
C CYS A 61 -8.83 -1.46 4.78
N MET A 62 -8.66 -2.44 5.67
CA MET A 62 -7.72 -2.38 6.79
C MET A 62 -6.44 -3.11 6.35
N VAL A 63 -5.32 -2.39 6.34
CA VAL A 63 -4.12 -2.78 5.59
C VAL A 63 -3.33 -3.84 6.34
N TYR A 64 -2.99 -4.92 5.62
CA TYR A 64 -2.11 -5.99 6.07
C TYR A 64 -0.82 -6.08 5.27
N ALA A 65 -0.65 -5.35 4.19
CA ALA A 65 0.59 -5.36 3.40
C ALA A 65 0.74 -4.04 2.68
N ALA A 66 1.96 -3.52 2.62
CA ALA A 66 2.28 -2.33 1.84
C ALA A 66 3.70 -2.43 1.30
N GLN A 67 3.94 -1.89 0.10
CA GLN A 67 5.26 -1.86 -0.51
C GLN A 67 5.49 -0.60 -1.37
N PHE A 68 6.69 -0.02 -1.31
CA PHE A 68 7.17 0.86 -2.38
C PHE A 68 7.49 0.03 -3.63
N SER A 69 7.35 0.62 -4.81
CA SER A 69 7.97 0.05 -6.00
C SER A 69 9.48 -0.09 -5.79
N LYS A 70 10.04 -1.14 -6.37
CA LYS A 70 11.49 -1.42 -6.35
C LYS A 70 12.22 -0.73 -7.49
N ASP A 71 11.47 -0.13 -8.43
CA ASP A 71 12.03 0.65 -9.53
C ASP A 71 12.59 1.97 -9.01
N GLU A 72 13.81 2.28 -9.41
CA GLU A 72 14.50 3.50 -8.98
C GLU A 72 13.73 4.76 -9.43
N GLY A 73 13.49 5.67 -8.48
CA GLY A 73 12.76 6.92 -8.73
C GLY A 73 11.25 6.78 -8.87
N SER A 74 10.69 5.57 -8.70
CA SER A 74 9.25 5.36 -8.79
C SER A 74 8.49 5.98 -7.62
N THR A 75 7.34 6.57 -7.96
CA THR A 75 6.39 7.12 -6.99
C THR A 75 5.32 6.10 -6.59
N MET A 76 5.37 4.89 -7.12
CA MET A 76 4.35 3.88 -6.88
C MET A 76 4.47 3.26 -5.49
N ILE A 77 3.32 3.04 -4.86
CA ILE A 77 3.16 2.17 -3.70
C ILE A 77 2.02 1.19 -3.96
N ALA A 78 2.13 -0.03 -3.45
CA ALA A 78 1.05 -1.01 -3.43
C ALA A 78 0.66 -1.28 -1.98
N ALA A 79 -0.61 -1.56 -1.73
CA ALA A 79 -1.06 -2.01 -0.43
C ALA A 79 -2.31 -2.89 -0.55
N GLY A 80 -2.55 -3.77 0.43
CA GLY A 80 -3.73 -4.63 0.45
C GLY A 80 -4.12 -5.07 1.85
N GLY A 81 -5.35 -5.54 2.00
CA GLY A 81 -5.89 -5.90 3.31
C GLY A 81 -7.25 -6.58 3.33
N SER A 82 -7.94 -6.50 4.47
CA SER A 82 -9.27 -7.06 4.74
C SER A 82 -10.38 -6.00 4.79
N GLY A 83 -11.63 -6.44 4.91
CA GLY A 83 -12.83 -5.58 4.92
C GLY A 83 -13.37 -5.40 3.50
N ALA A 84 -12.68 -4.59 2.69
CA ALA A 84 -12.94 -4.51 1.25
C ALA A 84 -12.41 -5.74 0.48
N ASN A 85 -11.42 -6.44 1.02
CA ASN A 85 -10.67 -7.51 0.33
C ASN A 85 -10.10 -7.04 -1.01
N GLU A 86 -9.25 -6.02 -0.97
CA GLU A 86 -8.67 -5.41 -2.16
C GLU A 86 -7.15 -5.26 -1.97
N ALA A 87 -6.44 -5.17 -3.10
CA ALA A 87 -5.13 -4.55 -3.15
C ALA A 87 -5.16 -3.39 -4.16
N LYS A 88 -4.50 -2.28 -3.83
CA LYS A 88 -4.46 -1.07 -4.66
C LYS A 88 -3.04 -0.63 -4.91
N VAL A 89 -2.88 0.09 -6.02
CA VAL A 89 -1.65 0.76 -6.42
C VAL A 89 -1.92 2.25 -6.45
N PHE A 90 -1.04 3.01 -5.80
CA PHE A 90 -1.15 4.45 -5.66
C PHE A 90 0.08 5.12 -6.25
N ASP A 91 -0.12 6.31 -6.81
CA ASP A 91 0.94 7.22 -7.20
C ASP A 91 1.04 8.33 -6.14
N ARG A 92 2.24 8.57 -5.62
CA ARG A 92 2.56 9.64 -4.64
C ARG A 92 3.20 10.89 -5.28
N SER A 93 3.19 11.01 -6.60
CA SER A 93 3.85 12.11 -7.33
C SER A 93 3.17 13.46 -7.15
N SER A 94 1.87 13.48 -6.85
CA SER A 94 1.07 14.70 -6.82
C SER A 94 1.22 15.44 -5.49
N PRO A 95 1.66 16.72 -5.49
CA PRO A 95 1.78 17.50 -4.26
C PRO A 95 0.40 17.89 -3.69
N PRO A 96 0.30 18.25 -2.40
CA PRO A 96 -0.92 18.80 -1.83
C PRO A 96 -1.45 20.00 -2.64
N PRO A 97 -2.78 20.11 -2.86
CA PRO A 97 -3.84 19.29 -2.25
C PRO A 97 -4.14 17.98 -3.00
N GLY A 98 -3.45 17.69 -4.12
CA GLY A 98 -3.68 16.49 -4.94
C GLY A 98 -3.33 15.21 -4.20
N GLY A 99 -2.16 15.20 -3.55
CA GLY A 99 -1.68 14.10 -2.70
C GLY A 99 -1.62 12.74 -3.42
N PRO A 100 -1.34 11.65 -2.68
CA PRO A 100 -1.27 10.32 -3.26
C PRO A 100 -2.64 9.84 -3.72
N ALA A 101 -2.71 9.19 -4.89
CA ALA A 101 -3.98 8.76 -5.47
C ALA A 101 -3.89 7.32 -6.01
N ALA A 102 -4.94 6.53 -5.75
CA ALA A 102 -5.06 5.18 -6.32
C ALA A 102 -5.34 5.26 -7.82
N PHE A 103 -4.56 4.52 -8.62
CA PHE A 103 -4.76 4.41 -10.07
C PHE A 103 -4.92 2.96 -10.55
N GLY A 104 -4.61 1.98 -9.71
CA GLY A 104 -4.75 0.56 -10.00
C GLY A 104 -5.36 -0.22 -8.84
N MET A 105 -6.07 -1.31 -9.14
CA MET A 105 -6.68 -2.18 -8.14
C MET A 105 -6.72 -3.64 -8.61
N ALA A 106 -6.30 -4.56 -7.73
CA ALA A 106 -6.60 -5.98 -7.84
C ALA A 106 -7.99 -6.23 -7.25
N SER A 107 -8.96 -6.50 -8.11
CA SER A 107 -10.33 -6.81 -7.73
C SER A 107 -10.60 -8.32 -7.70
N GLY A 108 -11.73 -8.72 -7.12
CA GLY A 108 -12.17 -10.12 -7.11
C GLY A 108 -11.43 -11.02 -6.13
N LEU A 109 -10.83 -10.46 -5.07
CA LEU A 109 -10.35 -11.27 -3.96
C LEU A 109 -11.55 -11.60 -3.06
N SER A 110 -11.86 -12.89 -2.89
CA SER A 110 -12.99 -13.32 -2.06
C SER A 110 -12.66 -13.29 -0.56
N ARG A 111 -11.38 -13.09 -0.22
CA ARG A 111 -10.84 -12.99 1.14
C ARG A 111 -9.72 -11.94 1.18
N ALA A 112 -9.25 -11.63 2.39
CA ALA A 112 -8.24 -10.60 2.62
C ALA A 112 -6.96 -10.79 1.80
N CYS A 113 -6.37 -9.69 1.35
CA CYS A 113 -5.01 -9.66 0.82
C CYS A 113 -4.02 -9.65 1.98
N TYR A 114 -3.06 -10.58 1.98
CA TYR A 114 -2.05 -10.70 3.03
C TYR A 114 -0.66 -10.27 2.58
N SER A 115 -0.39 -10.22 1.27
CA SER A 115 0.92 -9.84 0.76
C SER A 115 0.82 -9.19 -0.62
N VAL A 116 1.70 -8.22 -0.83
CA VAL A 116 1.98 -7.61 -2.13
C VAL A 116 3.49 -7.57 -2.36
N ASP A 117 3.95 -7.78 -3.59
CA ASP A 117 5.37 -7.69 -3.93
C ASP A 117 5.58 -7.21 -5.38
N PHE A 118 6.21 -6.05 -5.54
CA PHE A 118 6.65 -5.55 -6.84
C PHE A 118 7.81 -6.39 -7.36
N SER A 119 7.82 -6.63 -8.66
CA SER A 119 8.96 -7.25 -9.34
C SER A 119 10.20 -6.35 -9.26
N ASN A 120 11.38 -6.96 -9.22
CA ASN A 120 12.67 -6.24 -9.32
C ASN A 120 13.13 -6.06 -10.79
N ALA A 121 12.43 -6.67 -11.75
CA ALA A 121 12.91 -6.82 -13.12
C ALA A 121 11.87 -6.43 -14.18
N SER A 122 10.63 -6.19 -13.79
CA SER A 122 9.53 -5.93 -14.70
C SER A 122 8.46 -5.08 -14.02
N ASN A 123 7.55 -4.53 -14.82
CA ASN A 123 6.41 -3.76 -14.31
C ASN A 123 5.29 -4.67 -13.80
N ALA A 124 5.62 -5.60 -12.89
CA ALA A 124 4.68 -6.57 -12.35
C ALA A 124 4.51 -6.43 -10.83
N LEU A 125 3.31 -6.76 -10.34
CA LEU A 125 2.98 -6.85 -8.92
C LEU A 125 2.33 -8.19 -8.64
N ALA A 126 2.88 -8.94 -7.69
CA ALA A 126 2.25 -10.10 -7.12
C ALA A 126 1.32 -9.71 -5.97
N VAL A 127 0.12 -10.27 -5.94
CA VAL A 127 -0.89 -10.09 -4.87
C VAL A 127 -1.36 -11.46 -4.41
N ALA A 128 -1.25 -11.74 -3.11
CA ALA A 128 -1.64 -13.01 -2.53
C ALA A 128 -2.50 -12.80 -1.27
N GLY A 129 -3.49 -13.67 -1.08
CA GLY A 129 -4.47 -13.52 -0.01
C GLY A 129 -5.06 -14.84 0.48
N GLY A 130 -6.02 -14.73 1.39
CA GLY A 130 -6.67 -15.88 2.02
C GLY A 130 -7.59 -16.68 1.09
N ASP A 131 -7.80 -16.23 -0.15
CA ASP A 131 -8.60 -16.94 -1.14
C ASP A 131 -7.82 -18.05 -1.87
N GLY A 132 -6.54 -18.20 -1.54
CA GLY A 132 -5.68 -19.27 -2.06
C GLY A 132 -5.09 -18.99 -3.45
N PHE A 133 -5.29 -17.80 -4.00
CA PHE A 133 -4.76 -17.41 -5.30
C PHE A 133 -3.60 -16.43 -5.18
N VAL A 134 -2.62 -16.57 -6.08
CA VAL A 134 -1.62 -15.54 -6.36
C VAL A 134 -1.99 -14.91 -7.70
N ARG A 135 -2.14 -13.59 -7.72
CA ARG A 135 -2.44 -12.81 -8.91
C ARG A 135 -1.19 -12.01 -9.29
N VAL A 136 -0.81 -12.04 -10.56
CA VAL A 136 0.28 -11.23 -11.10
C VAL A 136 -0.33 -10.18 -12.02
N LEU A 137 -0.14 -8.92 -11.68
CA LEU A 137 -0.67 -7.77 -12.42
C LEU A 137 0.47 -7.08 -13.16
N ASN A 138 0.28 -6.77 -14.43
CA ASN A 138 1.12 -5.80 -15.11
C ASN A 138 0.63 -4.39 -14.78
N ILE A 139 1.51 -3.54 -14.28
CA ILE A 139 1.18 -2.17 -13.85
C ILE A 139 1.80 -1.19 -14.82
N HIS A 140 1.01 -0.22 -15.25
CA HIS A 140 1.50 0.90 -16.04
C HIS A 140 0.93 2.17 -15.44
N MET A 141 1.78 3.18 -15.29
CA MET A 141 1.32 4.52 -14.93
C MET A 141 0.38 5.02 -16.04
N PRO A 142 -0.68 5.78 -15.69
CA PRO A 142 -1.59 6.38 -16.67
C PRO A 142 -0.88 7.32 -17.65
#